data_AF-A0A4C1UVH9-F1
#
_entry.id   AF-A0A4C1UVH9-F1
#
_cell.length_a   1.000
_cell.length_b   1.000
_cell.length_c   1.000
_cell.angle_alpha   90.00
_cell.angle_beta   90.00
_cell.angle_gamma   90.00
#
_symmetry.space_group_name_H-M   'P 1'
#
loop_
_entity.id
_entity.type
_entity.pdbx_description
1 polymer ?
#
loop_
_entity_poly.entity_id
_entity_poly.type
_entity_poly.pdbx_seq_one_letter_code
_entity_poly.pdbx_strand_id
1 'polypeptide(L)' 'MLYPSIRPEKSACDSQIVASRGRSAPIVVVANKTDVPARAVRRELAEAVAALRWRCGYVECSAKQNVNIVEVSSV' A
#
# COMPACT_ATOMS: atom_id res chain seq x y z
N MET A 1 6.24 4.29 -17.89
CA MET A 1 5.73 4.22 -16.51
C MET A 1 6.90 3.78 -15.62
N LEU A 2 7.36 4.59 -14.67
CA LEU A 2 8.65 4.37 -13.97
C LEU A 2 8.75 3.06 -13.18
N TYR A 3 7.62 2.41 -12.87
CA TYR A 3 7.57 1.15 -12.12
C TYR A 3 6.48 0.23 -12.71
N PRO A 4 6.80 -0.60 -13.72
CA PRO A 4 5.80 -1.43 -14.42
C PRO A 4 5.11 -2.46 -13.50
N SER A 5 5.75 -2.83 -12.38
CA SER A 5 5.20 -3.74 -11.38
C SER A 5 4.14 -3.11 -10.47
N ILE A 6 4.09 -1.77 -10.37
CA ILE A 6 3.09 -1.05 -9.58
C ILE A 6 1.93 -0.68 -10.49
N ARG A 7 0.74 -1.21 -10.19
CA ARG A 7 -0.45 -0.95 -11.00
C ARG A 7 -0.87 0.53 -10.92
N PRO A 8 -1.33 1.12 -12.02
CA PRO A 8 -1.83 2.50 -12.03
C PRO A 8 -3.08 2.68 -11.16
N GLU A 9 -3.83 1.61 -10.93
CA GLU A 9 -5.11 1.58 -10.19
C GLU A 9 -5.06 2.28 -8.82
N LYS A 10 -3.92 2.26 -8.11
CA LYS A 10 -3.79 3.01 -6.85
C LYS A 10 -4.02 4.51 -7.07
N SER A 11 -3.47 5.10 -8.13
CA SER A 11 -3.63 6.53 -8.39
C SER A 11 -5.10 6.94 -8.63
N ALA A 12 -5.92 6.03 -9.17
CA ALA A 12 -7.35 6.23 -9.30
C ALA A 12 -8.05 6.19 -7.93
N CYS A 13 -7.70 5.22 -7.08
CA CYS A 13 -8.23 5.13 -5.72
C CYS A 13 -7.88 6.36 -4.87
N ASP A 14 -6.64 6.87 -4.99
CA ASP A 14 -6.18 8.09 -4.31
C ASP A 14 -7.09 9.29 -4.62
N SER A 15 -7.45 9.43 -5.90
CA SER A 15 -8.34 10.50 -6.36
C SER A 15 -9.76 10.38 -5.78
N GLN A 16 -10.27 9.15 -5.62
CA GLN A 16 -11.58 8.90 -5.01
C GLN A 16 -11.59 9.22 -3.51
N ILE A 17 -10.51 8.90 -2.80
CA ILE A 17 -10.37 9.20 -1.37
C ILE A 17 -10.30 10.72 -1.17
N VAL A 18 -9.48 11.42 -1.96
CA VAL A 18 -9.39 12.89 -1.89
C VAL A 18 -10.72 13.56 -2.19
N ALA A 19 -11.48 13.06 -3.17
CA ALA A 19 -12.79 13.59 -3.52
C ALA A 19 -13.85 13.39 -2.41
N SER A 20 -13.77 12.26 -1.68
CA SER A 20 -14.79 11.91 -0.67
C SER A 20 -14.46 12.35 0.75
N ARG A 21 -13.18 12.35 1.14
CA ARG A 21 -12.72 12.61 2.52
C ARG A 21 -11.74 13.78 2.64
N GLY A 22 -11.39 14.42 1.52
CA GLY A 22 -10.38 15.48 1.48
C GLY A 22 -8.95 14.96 1.62
N ARG A 23 -7.98 15.86 1.43
CA ARG A 23 -6.54 15.54 1.41
C ARG A 23 -5.93 15.15 2.76
N SER A 24 -6.69 15.28 3.85
CA SER A 24 -6.19 15.07 5.22
C SER A 24 -6.47 13.68 5.78
N ALA A 25 -7.11 12.79 5.02
CA ALA A 25 -7.37 11.43 5.47
C ALA A 25 -6.04 10.66 5.61
N PRO A 26 -5.77 10.00 6.75
CA PRO A 26 -4.62 9.11 6.87
C PRO A 26 -4.82 7.92 5.91
N ILE A 27 -3.80 7.65 5.09
CA ILE A 27 -3.79 6.55 4.13
C ILE A 27 -2.57 5.66 4.43
N VAL A 28 -2.79 4.35 4.44
CA VAL A 28 -1.75 3.33 4.50
C VAL A 28 -1.93 2.36 3.35
N VAL A 29 -0.83 2.04 2.68
CA VAL A 29 -0.76 1.00 1.66
C VAL A 29 -0.42 -0.32 2.32
N VAL A 30 -1.28 -1.32 2.14
CA VAL A 30 -1.11 -2.64 2.73
C VAL A 30 -0.75 -3.65 1.64
N ALA A 31 0.46 -4.19 1.69
CA ALA A 31 0.89 -5.30 0.83
C ALA A 31 0.47 -6.63 1.46
N ASN A 32 -0.77 -7.04 1.17
CA ASN A 32 -1.32 -8.30 1.64
C ASN A 32 -0.76 -9.51 0.88
N LYS A 33 -0.86 -10.70 1.48
CA LYS A 33 -0.43 -12.02 0.97
C LYS A 33 1.08 -12.24 1.00
N THR A 34 1.75 -11.76 2.04
CA THR A 34 3.19 -12.03 2.25
C THR A 34 3.54 -13.52 2.37
N ASP A 35 2.55 -14.37 2.63
CA ASP A 35 2.66 -15.83 2.67
C ASP A 35 2.87 -16.48 1.29
N VAL A 36 2.70 -15.74 0.19
CA VAL A 36 2.90 -16.26 -1.18
C VAL A 36 4.34 -15.98 -1.64
N PRO A 37 5.11 -17.00 -2.04
CA PRO A 37 6.53 -16.82 -2.40
C PRO A 37 6.75 -16.06 -3.72
N ALA A 38 5.77 -16.08 -4.63
CA ALA A 38 5.84 -15.39 -5.92
C ALA A 38 5.48 -13.90 -5.78
N ARG A 39 6.47 -13.10 -5.38
CA ARG A 39 6.30 -11.66 -5.17
C ARG A 39 6.52 -10.86 -6.46
N ALA A 40 5.46 -10.22 -6.96
CA ALA A 40 5.52 -9.36 -8.15
C ALA A 40 6.20 -8.01 -7.90
N VAL A 41 6.20 -7.52 -6.65
CA VAL A 41 6.71 -6.21 -6.27
C VAL A 41 7.63 -6.35 -5.06
N ARG A 42 8.89 -5.94 -5.21
CA ARG A 42 9.86 -5.90 -4.10
C ARG A 42 9.41 -4.91 -3.02
N ARG A 43 9.63 -5.27 -1.76
CA ARG A 43 9.25 -4.46 -0.59
C ARG A 43 9.82 -3.05 -0.68
N GLU A 44 11.11 -2.94 -0.95
CA GLU A 44 11.85 -1.67 -0.99
C GLU A 44 11.26 -0.72 -2.05
N LEU A 45 10.82 -1.30 -3.17
CA LEU A 45 10.18 -0.53 -4.23
C LEU A 45 8.79 -0.06 -3.82
N ALA A 46 7.97 -0.94 -3.24
CA ALA A 46 6.61 -0.60 -2.81
C ALA A 46 6.63 0.48 -1.72
N GLU A 47 7.51 0.33 -0.73
CA GLU A 47 7.72 1.27 0.36
C GLU A 47 8.21 2.64 -0.16
N ALA A 48 9.20 2.65 -1.05
CA ALA A 48 9.68 3.89 -1.65
C ALA A 48 8.59 4.63 -2.45
N VAL A 49 7.77 3.89 -3.21
CA VAL A 49 6.65 4.50 -3.95
C VAL A 49 5.59 5.04 -2.99
N ALA A 50 5.25 4.30 -1.94
CA ALA A 50 4.29 4.73 -0.92
C ALA A 50 4.77 6.01 -0.22
N ALA A 51 6.02 6.06 0.24
CA ALA A 51 6.58 7.20 0.95
C ALA A 51 6.80 8.41 0.04
N LEU A 52 7.47 8.23 -1.10
CA LEU A 52 7.93 9.35 -1.93
C LEU A 52 6.85 9.89 -2.87
N ARG A 53 6.02 8.99 -3.42
CA ARG A 53 5.04 9.38 -4.46
C ARG A 53 3.65 9.59 -3.90
N TRP A 54 3.23 8.73 -2.97
CA TRP A 54 1.90 8.78 -2.39
C TRP A 54 1.85 9.41 -1.01
N ARG A 55 3.01 9.61 -0.36
CA ARG A 55 3.14 10.20 0.97
C ARG A 55 2.24 9.51 2.00
N CYS A 56 2.18 8.19 1.92
CA CYS A 56 1.37 7.34 2.78
C CYS A 56 2.23 6.29 3.48
N GLY A 57 1.73 5.74 4.59
CA GLY A 57 2.39 4.62 5.26
C GLY A 57 2.37 3.37 4.40
N TYR A 58 3.25 2.41 4.71
CA TYR A 58 3.33 1.11 4.04
C TYR A 58 3.49 0.00 5.07
N VAL A 59 2.70 -1.07 4.95
CA VAL A 59 2.78 -2.25 5.82
C VAL A 59 2.63 -3.50 4.97
N GLU A 60 3.47 -4.52 5.20
CA GLU A 60 3.27 -5.84 4.61
C GLU A 60 2.47 -6.72 5.56
N CYS A 61 1.50 -7.47 5.06
CA CYS A 61 0.69 -8.34 5.91
C CYS A 61 0.33 -9.67 5.24
N SER A 62 -0.02 -10.65 6.07
CA SER A 62 -0.75 -11.84 5.63
C SER A 62 -1.99 -11.97 6.48
N ALA A 63 -3.14 -11.61 5.90
CA ALA A 63 -4.43 -11.84 6.55
C ALA A 63 -4.68 -13.34 6.83
N LYS A 64 -4.12 -14.23 6.00
CA LYS A 64 -4.26 -15.67 6.15
C LYS A 64 -3.47 -16.23 7.33
N GLN A 65 -2.23 -15.76 7.50
CA GLN A 65 -1.35 -16.21 8.58
C GLN A 65 -1.41 -15.31 9.82
N ASN A 66 -2.32 -14.33 9.82
CA ASN A 66 -2.46 -13.33 10.87
C ASN A 66 -1.16 -12.54 11.15
N VAL A 67 -0.41 -12.22 10.09
CA VAL A 67 0.85 -11.47 10.17
C VAL A 67 0.55 -9.98 9.95
N ASN A 68 1.02 -9.14 10.89
CA ASN A 68 0.94 -7.67 10.86
C ASN A 68 -0.48 -7.08 10.76
N ILE A 69 -1.51 -7.84 11.16
CA ILE A 69 -2.90 -7.36 11.14
C ILE A 69 -3.13 -6.29 12.20
N VAL A 70 -2.55 -6.46 13.40
CA VAL A 70 -2.65 -5.46 14.48
C VAL A 70 -1.97 -4.15 14.08
N GLU A 71 -0.82 -4.24 13.42
CA GLU A 71 -0.05 -3.08 12.93
C GLU A 71 -0.86 -2.27 11.91
N VAL A 72 -1.55 -2.93 10.97
CA VAL A 72 -2.46 -2.28 10.00
C VAL A 72 -3.65 -1.61 10.68
N SER A 73 -4.14 -2.14 11.80
CA SER A 73 -5.31 -1.56 12.51
C SER A 73 -4.96 -0.44 13.50
N SER A 74 -3.67 -0.25 13.78
CA SER A 74 -3.19 0.73 14.78
C SER A 74 -2.65 2.03 14.17
N VAL A 75 -2.74 2.15 12.84
CA VAL A 75 -2.28 3.30 12.02
C VAL A 75 -3.41 4.22 11.58
#